data_AF-A0A068Y1Q5-F1
#
_entry.id   AF-A0A068Y1Q5-F1
#
_cell.length_a   1.000
_cell.length_b   1.000
_cell.length_c   1.000
_cell.angle_alpha   90.00
_cell.angle_beta   90.00
_cell.angle_gamma   90.00
#
_symmetry.space_group_name_H-M   'P 1'
#
loop_
_entity.id
_entity.type
_entity.pdbx_description
1 polymer ?
#
loop_
_entity_poly.entity_id
_entity_poly.type
_entity_poly.pdbx_seq_one_letter_code
_entity_poly.pdbx_strand_id
1 'polypeptide(L)'
;MALKYTTALVIQPSREAFGNDYEKAKAEHDRFVDALRQLEVNILEYGPEERRPNAHKVGDIAIIINGTALMCRPFGSDRQGEVSVVRQTLKKEIGLTIAELNNDQAQLEGSDVLFTGQEIIVGISTHTNEAGAQSVARAFPEYPTTIVAVPSPLSCLKDAVCMAGINVMAIGNSEAARKVFKSIGEVASSNYKVLHLAEPIAASVLYVNGCLMHYDQTMIPETCQIFENKIDYLRYPLDLPVLQSHGASLHKLALLSVVIFPYLSSQTGTVVPITFQFKRPSQLHTFLRICFAFFSFVNRPNSIAEIHAQVFFSF
;
A
#
# COMPACT_ATOMS: atom_id res chain seq x y z
N MET A 1 -3.69 -12.58 11.22
CA MET A 1 -2.88 -11.34 11.33
C MET A 1 -3.79 -10.16 11.04
N ALA A 2 -3.52 -9.00 11.64
CA ALA A 2 -4.22 -7.77 11.29
C ALA A 2 -3.21 -6.81 10.62
N LEU A 3 -3.57 -6.31 9.42
CA LEU A 3 -2.82 -5.27 8.73
C LEU A 3 -3.40 -3.92 9.16
N LYS A 4 -2.55 -3.00 9.61
CA LYS A 4 -2.95 -1.61 9.85
C LYS A 4 -2.01 -0.66 9.13
N TYR A 5 -2.56 0.24 8.36
CA TYR A 5 -1.84 1.35 7.76
C TYR A 5 -1.84 2.52 8.74
N THR A 6 -0.65 2.99 9.09
CA THR A 6 -0.48 3.99 10.16
C THR A 6 -0.08 5.35 9.63
N THR A 7 0.71 5.40 8.56
CA THR A 7 1.22 6.62 7.95
C THR A 7 1.15 6.50 6.44
N ALA A 8 0.78 7.60 5.77
CA ALA A 8 0.90 7.76 4.33
C ALA A 8 1.82 8.95 4.03
N LEU A 9 2.71 8.79 3.06
CA LEU A 9 3.41 9.91 2.43
C LEU A 9 2.72 10.21 1.10
N VAL A 10 2.37 11.47 0.88
CA VAL A 10 1.72 11.98 -0.33
C VAL A 10 2.43 13.23 -0.83
N ILE A 11 2.39 13.47 -2.14
CA ILE A 11 2.99 14.64 -2.79
C ILE A 11 1.92 15.26 -3.68
N GLN A 12 1.65 16.55 -3.50
CA GLN A 12 0.63 17.24 -4.29
C GLN A 12 0.96 17.25 -5.79
N PRO A 13 -0.06 17.17 -6.66
CA PRO A 13 0.13 17.35 -8.11
C PRO A 13 0.67 18.75 -8.43
N SER A 14 1.56 18.86 -9.40
CA SER A 14 2.15 20.14 -9.83
C SER A 14 1.42 20.75 -11.02
N ARG A 15 1.58 22.07 -11.23
CA ARG A 15 0.95 22.75 -12.37
C ARG A 15 1.57 22.28 -13.68
N GLU A 16 2.87 22.00 -13.70
CA GLU A 16 3.57 21.42 -14.85
C GLU A 16 2.98 20.08 -15.28
N ALA A 17 2.53 19.24 -14.33
CA ALA A 17 2.01 17.92 -14.63
C ALA A 17 0.58 17.92 -15.22
N PHE A 18 -0.24 18.91 -14.86
CA PHE A 18 -1.68 18.91 -15.17
C PHE A 18 -2.14 20.12 -15.99
N GLY A 19 -1.29 21.12 -16.22
CA GLY A 19 -1.59 22.29 -17.02
C GLY A 19 -2.89 22.97 -16.61
N ASN A 20 -3.85 23.04 -17.54
CA ASN A 20 -5.16 23.67 -17.32
C ASN A 20 -6.06 22.91 -16.34
N ASP A 21 -5.82 21.61 -16.14
CA ASP A 21 -6.59 20.78 -15.21
C ASP A 21 -6.00 20.77 -13.79
N TYR A 22 -4.92 21.52 -13.53
CA TYR A 22 -4.23 21.58 -12.24
C TYR A 22 -5.17 21.80 -11.04
N GLU A 23 -6.06 22.79 -11.10
CA GLU A 23 -6.95 23.09 -9.96
C GLU A 23 -7.90 21.92 -9.66
N LYS A 24 -8.35 21.19 -10.69
CA LYS A 24 -9.18 20.00 -10.53
C LYS A 24 -8.37 18.84 -9.96
N ALA A 25 -7.16 18.60 -10.51
CA ALA A 25 -6.26 17.55 -10.04
C ALA A 25 -5.88 17.74 -8.57
N LYS A 26 -5.63 18.99 -8.16
CA LYS A 26 -5.38 19.34 -6.76
C LYS A 26 -6.61 19.05 -5.89
N ALA A 27 -7.79 19.48 -6.29
CA ALA A 27 -9.02 19.21 -5.54
C ALA A 27 -9.34 17.70 -5.43
N GLU A 28 -9.08 16.94 -6.48
CA GLU A 28 -9.16 15.47 -6.48
C GLU A 28 -8.15 14.85 -5.50
N HIS A 29 -6.90 15.29 -5.53
CA HIS A 29 -5.87 14.83 -4.61
C HIS A 29 -6.23 15.16 -3.15
N ASP A 30 -6.73 16.36 -2.87
CA ASP A 30 -7.17 16.77 -1.53
C ASP A 30 -8.29 15.82 -1.02
N ARG A 31 -9.26 15.45 -1.87
CA ARG A 31 -10.30 14.45 -1.51
C ARG A 31 -9.71 13.08 -1.18
N PHE A 32 -8.73 12.62 -1.96
CA PHE A 32 -8.03 11.36 -1.70
C PHE A 32 -7.29 11.39 -0.35
N VAL A 33 -6.59 12.48 -0.05
CA VAL A 33 -5.87 12.64 1.22
C VAL A 33 -6.84 12.71 2.41
N ASP A 34 -7.95 13.43 2.27
CA ASP A 34 -8.96 13.53 3.32
C ASP A 34 -9.63 12.18 3.60
N ALA A 35 -9.83 11.35 2.58
CA ALA A 35 -10.29 9.98 2.77
C ALA A 35 -9.29 9.15 3.60
N LEU A 36 -7.98 9.26 3.33
CA LEU A 36 -6.95 8.59 4.15
C LEU A 36 -6.95 9.09 5.60
N ARG A 37 -7.13 10.40 5.82
CA ARG A 37 -7.24 10.97 7.19
C ARG A 37 -8.44 10.40 7.95
N GLN A 38 -9.59 10.27 7.29
CA GLN A 38 -10.79 9.68 7.87
C GLN A 38 -10.63 8.20 8.23
N LEU A 39 -9.70 7.51 7.55
CA LEU A 39 -9.32 6.13 7.86
C LEU A 39 -8.19 6.02 8.90
N GLU A 40 -7.99 7.07 9.71
CA GLU A 40 -6.99 7.14 10.80
C GLU A 40 -5.54 6.99 10.32
N VAL A 41 -5.25 7.33 9.06
CA VAL A 41 -3.88 7.34 8.55
C VAL A 41 -3.26 8.71 8.80
N ASN A 42 -2.10 8.73 9.47
CA ASN A 42 -1.32 9.95 9.62
C ASN A 42 -0.71 10.35 8.27
N ILE A 43 -0.92 11.60 7.84
CA ILE A 43 -0.47 12.06 6.53
C ILE A 43 0.80 12.91 6.65
N LEU A 44 1.85 12.51 5.94
CA LEU A 44 3.01 13.34 5.62
C LEU A 44 2.83 13.88 4.20
N GLU A 45 2.35 15.12 4.12
CA GLU A 45 2.02 15.78 2.86
C GLU A 45 3.12 16.77 2.46
N TYR A 46 3.62 16.62 1.25
CA TYR A 46 4.56 17.56 0.63
C TYR A 46 3.88 18.36 -0.48
N GLY A 47 4.33 19.61 -0.65
CA GLY A 47 3.85 20.48 -1.72
C GLY A 47 4.25 19.98 -3.12
N PRO A 48 3.72 20.63 -4.16
CA PRO A 48 3.99 20.25 -5.55
C PRO A 48 5.45 20.48 -5.94
N GLU A 49 5.97 19.62 -6.81
CA GLU A 49 7.32 19.72 -7.36
C GLU A 49 7.28 20.01 -8.86
N GLU A 50 7.35 21.29 -9.23
CA GLU A 50 7.21 21.73 -10.63
C GLU A 50 8.30 21.16 -11.55
N ARG A 51 9.50 20.86 -11.02
CA ARG A 51 10.59 20.25 -11.80
C ARG A 51 10.43 18.74 -12.01
N ARG A 52 9.43 18.13 -11.38
CA ARG A 52 9.24 16.68 -11.31
C ARG A 52 7.75 16.37 -11.49
N PRO A 53 7.24 16.38 -12.73
CA PRO A 53 5.81 16.28 -12.99
C PRO A 53 5.19 14.96 -12.50
N ASN A 54 5.98 13.90 -12.32
CA ASN A 54 5.51 12.61 -11.79
C ASN A 54 5.65 12.47 -10.27
N ALA A 55 6.07 13.49 -9.52
CA ALA A 55 6.31 13.39 -8.09
C ALA A 55 5.07 12.96 -7.29
N HIS A 56 3.87 13.34 -7.75
CA HIS A 56 2.59 12.91 -7.16
C HIS A 56 2.32 11.40 -7.27
N LYS A 57 3.03 10.67 -8.15
CA LYS A 57 2.98 9.21 -8.30
C LYS A 57 3.97 8.54 -7.34
N VAL A 58 3.91 8.93 -6.07
CA VAL A 58 4.87 8.56 -5.04
C VAL A 58 4.85 7.07 -4.70
N GLY A 59 3.75 6.37 -4.97
CA GLY A 59 3.58 4.93 -4.75
C GLY A 59 4.61 4.05 -5.48
N ASP A 60 5.28 4.57 -6.51
CA ASP A 60 6.31 3.83 -7.25
C ASP A 60 7.70 3.94 -6.63
N ILE A 61 7.91 4.87 -5.69
CA ILE A 61 9.23 5.23 -5.16
C ILE A 61 9.77 4.24 -4.14
N ALA A 62 8.89 3.57 -3.40
CA ALA A 62 9.29 2.61 -2.38
C ALA A 62 8.21 1.56 -2.12
N ILE A 63 8.62 0.42 -1.57
CA ILE A 63 7.73 -0.61 -1.04
C ILE A 63 7.95 -0.64 0.47
N ILE A 64 6.88 -0.47 1.25
CA ILE A 64 6.98 -0.40 2.71
C ILE A 64 6.21 -1.57 3.30
N ILE A 65 6.90 -2.48 3.98
CA ILE A 65 6.32 -3.63 4.66
C ILE A 65 6.96 -3.75 6.05
N ASN A 66 6.12 -3.71 7.08
CA ASN A 66 6.46 -4.05 8.46
C ASN A 66 7.73 -3.36 9.00
N GLY A 67 7.86 -2.05 8.80
CA GLY A 67 8.99 -1.26 9.33
C GLY A 67 10.23 -1.20 8.42
N THR A 68 10.20 -1.89 7.28
CA THR A 68 11.25 -1.83 6.24
C THR A 68 10.71 -1.16 4.98
N ALA A 69 11.47 -0.22 4.44
CA ALA A 69 11.22 0.42 3.16
C ALA A 69 12.29 0.02 2.15
N LEU A 70 11.90 -0.72 1.11
CA LEU A 70 12.75 -0.96 -0.06
C LEU A 70 12.60 0.21 -1.02
N MET A 71 13.69 0.94 -1.25
CA MET A 71 13.72 2.02 -2.23
C MET A 71 13.72 1.44 -3.65
N CYS A 72 12.79 1.90 -4.47
CA CYS A 72 12.66 1.49 -5.87
C CYS A 72 13.62 2.29 -6.77
N ARG A 73 13.75 1.83 -8.02
CA ARG A 73 14.44 2.56 -9.08
C ARG A 73 13.44 2.77 -10.23
N PRO A 74 12.53 3.74 -10.06
CA PRO A 74 11.46 3.96 -11.02
C PRO A 74 12.01 4.43 -12.37
N PHE A 75 11.24 4.19 -13.42
CA PHE A 75 11.64 4.54 -14.78
C PHE A 75 11.62 6.06 -14.97
N GLY A 76 12.61 6.58 -15.72
CA GLY A 76 12.79 8.01 -16.01
C GLY A 76 13.88 8.69 -15.16
N SER A 77 14.73 9.48 -15.82
CA SER A 77 15.89 10.16 -15.20
C SER A 77 15.50 11.08 -14.05
N ASP A 78 14.35 11.74 -14.17
CA ASP A 78 13.96 12.84 -13.28
C ASP A 78 13.41 12.31 -11.93
N ARG A 79 13.11 11.01 -11.86
CA ARG A 79 12.57 10.36 -10.66
C ARG A 79 13.62 9.98 -9.64
N GLN A 80 14.90 9.91 -10.00
CA GLN A 80 15.98 9.61 -9.05
C GLN A 80 16.13 10.70 -7.98
N GLY A 81 15.81 11.94 -8.32
CA GLY A 81 15.73 13.05 -7.37
C GLY A 81 14.61 12.87 -6.34
N GLU A 82 13.46 12.30 -6.76
CA GLU A 82 12.31 11.99 -5.88
C GLU A 82 12.70 10.94 -4.84
N VAL A 83 13.38 9.86 -5.29
CA VAL A 83 13.85 8.76 -4.42
C VAL A 83 14.69 9.28 -3.26
N SER A 84 15.58 10.24 -3.49
CA SER A 84 16.48 10.76 -2.45
C SER A 84 15.75 11.52 -1.35
N VAL A 85 14.74 12.32 -1.71
CA VAL A 85 13.91 13.08 -0.75
C VAL A 85 13.07 12.09 0.06
N VAL A 86 12.35 11.20 -0.61
CA VAL A 86 11.50 10.19 0.04
C VAL A 86 12.32 9.30 0.96
N ARG A 87 13.50 8.83 0.54
CA ARG A 87 14.42 8.04 1.38
C ARG A 87 14.72 8.74 2.70
N GLN A 88 15.02 10.03 2.66
CA GLN A 88 15.33 10.80 3.86
C GLN A 88 14.11 10.90 4.79
N THR A 89 12.93 11.17 4.24
CA THR A 89 11.67 11.22 5.00
C THR A 89 11.37 9.87 5.66
N LEU A 90 11.40 8.78 4.89
CA LEU A 90 11.12 7.43 5.41
C LEU A 90 12.08 7.06 6.55
N LYS A 91 13.36 7.43 6.42
CA LYS A 91 14.39 7.14 7.44
C LYS A 91 14.29 8.01 8.69
N LYS A 92 14.14 9.33 8.52
CA LYS A 92 14.27 10.29 9.63
C LYS A 92 12.94 10.64 10.29
N GLU A 93 11.89 10.80 9.51
CA GLU A 93 10.58 11.23 10.01
C GLU A 93 9.71 10.04 10.41
N ILE A 94 9.69 8.99 9.59
CA ILE A 94 8.91 7.76 9.89
C ILE A 94 9.73 6.78 10.73
N GLY A 95 11.05 6.75 10.57
CA GLY A 95 11.94 5.88 11.33
C GLY A 95 12.04 4.45 10.78
N LEU A 96 11.86 4.27 9.47
CA LEU A 96 11.91 2.97 8.81
C LEU A 96 13.36 2.52 8.55
N THR A 97 13.55 1.20 8.50
CA THR A 97 14.79 0.61 7.99
C THR A 97 14.79 0.73 6.48
N ILE A 98 15.85 1.34 5.92
CA ILE A 98 15.97 1.51 4.48
C ILE A 98 16.74 0.34 3.88
N ALA A 99 16.13 -0.35 2.93
CA ALA A 99 16.76 -1.32 2.04
C ALA A 99 16.92 -0.69 0.64
N GLU A 100 18.02 -1.03 -0.04
CA GLU A 100 18.35 -0.53 -1.37
C GLU A 100 18.43 -1.70 -2.35
N LEU A 101 18.21 -1.41 -3.64
CA LEU A 101 18.49 -2.37 -4.70
C LEU A 101 20.00 -2.65 -4.76
N ASN A 102 20.39 -3.91 -4.62
CA ASN A 102 21.78 -4.37 -4.61
C ASN A 102 22.31 -4.78 -5.99
N ASN A 103 21.60 -4.42 -7.06
CA ASN A 103 21.96 -4.70 -8.44
C ASN A 103 21.71 -3.44 -9.29
N ASP A 104 22.74 -2.97 -10.00
CA ASP A 104 22.68 -1.76 -10.83
C ASP A 104 21.76 -1.91 -12.04
N GLN A 105 21.50 -3.14 -12.47
CA GLN A 105 20.56 -3.47 -13.54
C GLN A 105 19.13 -3.70 -13.05
N ALA A 106 18.88 -3.69 -11.73
CA ALA A 106 17.53 -3.84 -11.20
C ALA A 106 16.64 -2.65 -11.59
N GLN A 107 15.49 -2.95 -12.16
CA GLN A 107 14.41 -1.98 -12.41
C GLN A 107 13.21 -2.43 -11.58
N LEU A 108 12.61 -1.50 -10.85
CA LEU A 108 11.52 -1.80 -9.92
C LEU A 108 10.67 -0.56 -9.72
N GLU A 109 9.35 -0.72 -9.89
CA GLU A 109 8.33 0.25 -9.47
C GLU A 109 7.37 -0.38 -8.47
N GLY A 110 6.96 0.40 -7.46
CA GLY A 110 6.02 -0.04 -6.43
C GLY A 110 4.65 -0.47 -6.98
N SER A 111 4.24 0.04 -8.15
CA SER A 111 3.01 -0.40 -8.84
C SER A 111 3.07 -1.86 -9.32
N ASP A 112 4.25 -2.44 -9.47
CA ASP A 112 4.41 -3.85 -9.84
C ASP A 112 4.48 -4.80 -8.64
N VAL A 113 4.42 -4.28 -7.41
CA VAL A 113 4.55 -5.11 -6.20
C VAL A 113 3.25 -5.12 -5.40
N LEU A 114 2.60 -6.27 -5.36
CA LEU A 114 1.38 -6.50 -4.60
C LEU A 114 1.68 -7.33 -3.35
N PHE A 115 1.61 -6.69 -2.18
CA PHE A 115 1.65 -7.39 -0.91
C PHE A 115 0.24 -7.83 -0.50
N THR A 116 0.04 -9.12 -0.27
CA THR A 116 -1.28 -9.70 0.03
C THR A 116 -1.58 -9.78 1.52
N GLY A 117 -0.58 -9.48 2.37
CA GLY A 117 -0.60 -9.77 3.80
C GLY A 117 0.04 -11.11 4.17
N GLN A 118 0.26 -11.99 3.20
CA GLN A 118 0.83 -13.34 3.40
C GLN A 118 2.02 -13.62 2.47
N GLU A 119 1.96 -13.13 1.24
CA GLU A 119 3.01 -13.26 0.23
C GLU A 119 3.15 -11.96 -0.55
N ILE A 120 4.20 -11.87 -1.36
CA ILE A 120 4.46 -10.76 -2.26
C ILE A 120 4.40 -11.27 -3.69
N ILE A 121 3.59 -10.63 -4.53
CA ILE A 121 3.54 -10.89 -5.96
C ILE A 121 4.23 -9.73 -6.66
N VAL A 122 5.20 -10.03 -7.52
CA VAL A 122 5.94 -9.04 -8.32
C VAL A 122 5.66 -9.27 -9.80
N GLY A 123 5.17 -8.22 -10.45
CA GLY A 123 4.97 -8.17 -11.89
C GLY A 123 6.26 -7.88 -12.64
N ILE A 124 6.54 -8.63 -13.69
CA ILE A 124 7.56 -8.28 -14.69
C ILE A 124 6.88 -7.47 -15.79
N SER A 125 7.20 -6.19 -15.84
CA SER A 125 6.62 -5.18 -16.72
C SER A 125 7.71 -4.50 -17.55
N THR A 126 7.37 -3.43 -18.28
CA THR A 126 8.38 -2.59 -18.94
C THR A 126 9.25 -1.80 -17.96
N HIS A 127 8.83 -1.64 -16.71
CA HIS A 127 9.55 -0.85 -15.69
C HIS A 127 10.04 -1.68 -14.50
N THR A 128 9.67 -2.96 -14.42
CA THR A 128 10.13 -3.88 -13.39
C THR A 128 10.68 -5.16 -14.02
N ASN A 129 11.92 -5.51 -13.70
CA ASN A 129 12.60 -6.69 -14.21
C ASN A 129 12.88 -7.73 -13.11
N GLU A 130 13.38 -8.92 -13.50
CA GLU A 130 13.65 -10.01 -12.57
C GLU A 130 14.66 -9.64 -11.48
N ALA A 131 15.66 -8.81 -11.80
CA ALA A 131 16.63 -8.33 -10.81
C ALA A 131 15.96 -7.42 -9.75
N GLY A 132 14.97 -6.63 -10.15
CA GLY A 132 14.09 -5.88 -9.25
C GLY A 132 13.28 -6.82 -8.35
N ALA A 133 12.61 -7.82 -8.94
CA ALA A 133 11.83 -8.80 -8.19
C ALA A 133 12.67 -9.61 -7.18
N GLN A 134 13.88 -10.01 -7.54
CA GLN A 134 14.80 -10.65 -6.60
C GLN A 134 15.23 -9.73 -5.46
N SER A 135 15.31 -8.41 -5.70
CA SER A 135 15.60 -7.44 -4.66
C SER A 135 14.46 -7.32 -3.66
N VAL A 136 13.21 -7.44 -4.12
CA VAL A 136 12.02 -7.54 -3.25
C VAL A 136 12.12 -8.76 -2.34
N ALA A 137 12.38 -9.94 -2.90
CA ALA A 137 12.51 -11.18 -2.14
C ALA A 137 13.63 -11.11 -1.08
N ARG A 138 14.75 -10.45 -1.40
CA ARG A 138 15.85 -10.24 -0.44
C ARG A 138 15.52 -9.23 0.66
N ALA A 139 14.77 -8.18 0.33
CA ALA A 139 14.40 -7.14 1.28
C ALA A 139 13.35 -7.61 2.29
N PHE A 140 12.50 -8.57 1.88
CA PHE A 140 11.38 -9.08 2.67
C PHE A 140 11.40 -10.62 2.74
N PRO A 141 12.47 -11.23 3.30
CA PRO A 141 12.65 -12.68 3.29
C PRO A 141 11.60 -13.43 4.12
N GLU A 142 10.82 -12.72 4.96
CA GLU A 142 9.74 -13.33 5.74
C GLU A 142 8.52 -13.70 4.89
N TYR A 143 8.40 -13.15 3.68
CA TYR A 143 7.27 -13.36 2.80
C TYR A 143 7.68 -14.11 1.53
N PRO A 144 7.02 -15.23 1.18
CA PRO A 144 7.18 -15.85 -0.12
C PRO A 144 6.98 -14.79 -1.21
N THR A 145 7.91 -14.73 -2.16
CA THR A 145 7.86 -13.78 -3.26
C THR A 145 7.73 -14.52 -4.57
N THR A 146 6.70 -14.18 -5.32
CA THR A 146 6.34 -14.86 -6.56
C THR A 146 6.33 -13.89 -7.72
N ILE A 147 6.82 -14.34 -8.88
CA ILE A 147 7.00 -13.50 -10.06
C ILE A 147 5.94 -13.88 -11.10
N VAL A 148 5.30 -12.86 -11.69
CA VAL A 148 4.31 -13.05 -12.77
C VAL A 148 4.59 -12.09 -13.92
N ALA A 149 4.32 -12.51 -15.15
CA ALA A 149 4.45 -11.64 -16.32
C ALA A 149 3.27 -10.65 -16.39
N VAL A 150 3.54 -9.39 -16.72
CA VAL A 150 2.52 -8.36 -16.97
C VAL A 150 2.45 -8.10 -18.47
N PRO A 151 1.47 -8.69 -19.19
CA PRO A 151 1.35 -8.51 -20.63
C PRO A 151 0.70 -7.17 -20.99
N SER A 152 1.08 -6.64 -22.15
CA SER A 152 0.39 -5.52 -22.80
C SER A 152 -1.12 -5.80 -22.94
N PRO A 153 -2.00 -4.79 -22.78
CA PRO A 153 -1.72 -3.36 -22.64
C PRO A 153 -1.57 -2.86 -21.19
N LEU A 154 -1.41 -3.75 -20.21
CA LEU A 154 -1.20 -3.34 -18.81
C LEU A 154 0.16 -2.64 -18.67
N SER A 155 0.21 -1.55 -17.89
CA SER A 155 1.48 -0.86 -17.62
C SER A 155 2.20 -1.43 -16.39
N CYS A 156 1.44 -1.94 -15.43
CA CYS A 156 1.95 -2.54 -14.21
C CYS A 156 1.00 -3.61 -13.64
N LEU A 157 1.49 -4.39 -12.67
CA LEU A 157 0.69 -5.43 -12.00
C LEU A 157 -0.61 -4.89 -11.40
N LYS A 158 -0.56 -3.74 -10.73
CA LYS A 158 -1.72 -3.16 -10.03
C LYS A 158 -2.80 -2.58 -10.95
N ASP A 159 -2.54 -2.48 -12.26
CA ASP A 159 -3.59 -2.22 -13.25
C ASP A 159 -4.49 -3.45 -13.47
N ALA A 160 -3.97 -4.66 -13.21
CA ALA A 160 -4.72 -5.90 -13.33
C ALA A 160 -5.37 -6.33 -12.02
N VAL A 161 -4.64 -6.22 -10.90
CA VAL A 161 -5.03 -6.81 -9.62
C VAL A 161 -4.58 -5.98 -8.43
N CYS A 162 -5.49 -5.78 -7.47
CA CYS A 162 -5.21 -5.17 -6.17
C CYS A 162 -5.91 -5.94 -5.04
N MET A 163 -5.50 -5.70 -3.79
CA MET A 163 -6.22 -6.20 -2.62
C MET A 163 -7.43 -5.31 -2.35
N ALA A 164 -8.64 -5.89 -2.40
CA ALA A 164 -9.89 -5.23 -2.02
C ALA A 164 -10.28 -5.48 -0.56
N GLY A 165 -9.59 -6.39 0.13
CA GLY A 165 -9.87 -6.79 1.50
C GLY A 165 -8.87 -7.81 2.00
N ILE A 166 -9.01 -8.23 3.26
CA ILE A 166 -8.24 -9.36 3.80
C ILE A 166 -8.62 -10.61 3.01
N ASN A 167 -7.64 -11.20 2.31
CA ASN A 167 -7.83 -12.35 1.42
C ASN A 167 -8.85 -12.11 0.29
N VAL A 168 -9.09 -10.86 -0.11
CA VAL A 168 -9.96 -10.52 -1.25
C VAL A 168 -9.16 -9.78 -2.31
N MET A 169 -9.09 -10.34 -3.51
CA MET A 169 -8.47 -9.72 -4.69
C MET A 169 -9.53 -9.13 -5.61
N ALA A 170 -9.31 -7.89 -6.02
CA ALA A 170 -10.05 -7.20 -7.07
C ALA A 170 -9.29 -7.38 -8.38
N ILE A 171 -9.97 -7.83 -9.44
CA ILE A 171 -9.36 -8.17 -10.72
C ILE A 171 -10.12 -7.49 -11.85
N GLY A 172 -9.40 -6.74 -12.68
CA GLY A 172 -9.96 -6.10 -13.87
C GLY A 172 -10.49 -7.10 -14.89
N ASN A 173 -11.43 -6.67 -15.74
CA ASN A 173 -12.11 -7.57 -16.68
C ASN A 173 -11.32 -7.87 -17.97
N SER A 174 -10.15 -7.28 -18.18
CA SER A 174 -9.41 -7.40 -19.44
C SER A 174 -8.82 -8.80 -19.62
N GLU A 175 -8.60 -9.21 -20.87
CA GLU A 175 -7.94 -10.48 -21.18
C GLU A 175 -6.54 -10.55 -20.54
N ALA A 176 -5.81 -9.44 -20.58
CA ALA A 176 -4.50 -9.31 -19.95
C ALA A 176 -4.58 -9.50 -18.43
N ALA A 177 -5.56 -8.89 -17.74
CA ALA A 177 -5.74 -9.05 -16.30
C ALA A 177 -6.13 -10.50 -15.93
N ARG A 178 -6.97 -11.15 -16.74
CA ARG A 178 -7.32 -12.57 -16.56
C ARG A 178 -6.11 -13.49 -16.73
N LYS A 179 -5.21 -13.21 -17.67
CA LYS A 179 -3.94 -13.93 -17.85
C LYS A 179 -3.04 -13.78 -16.62
N VAL A 180 -2.85 -12.55 -16.13
CA VAL A 180 -2.09 -12.28 -14.90
C VAL A 180 -2.69 -13.06 -13.73
N PHE A 181 -4.02 -13.02 -13.55
CA PHE A 181 -4.68 -13.75 -12.48
C PHE A 181 -4.50 -15.27 -12.59
N LYS A 182 -4.61 -15.82 -13.79
CA LYS A 182 -4.35 -17.25 -14.01
C LYS A 182 -2.93 -17.61 -13.60
N SER A 183 -1.94 -16.82 -14.02
CA SER A 183 -0.55 -17.01 -13.62
C SER A 183 -0.39 -16.95 -12.11
N ILE A 184 -1.03 -15.99 -11.42
CA ILE A 184 -1.06 -15.92 -9.95
C ILE A 184 -1.66 -17.19 -9.35
N GLY A 185 -2.77 -17.70 -9.86
CA GLY A 185 -3.41 -18.92 -9.35
C GLY A 185 -2.58 -20.21 -9.52
N GLU A 186 -1.65 -20.24 -10.48
CA GLU A 186 -0.73 -21.37 -10.69
C GLU A 186 0.43 -21.37 -9.69
N VAL A 187 0.74 -20.22 -9.08
CA VAL A 187 1.98 -20.00 -8.30
C VAL A 187 1.75 -19.51 -6.87
N ALA A 188 0.60 -18.91 -6.59
CA ALA A 188 0.27 -18.37 -5.28
C ALA A 188 0.00 -19.52 -4.30
N SER A 189 0.52 -19.37 -3.09
CA SER A 189 0.37 -20.39 -2.06
C SER A 189 -0.98 -20.32 -1.34
N SER A 190 -1.70 -19.20 -1.49
CA SER A 190 -2.89 -18.86 -0.69
C SER A 190 -4.19 -18.88 -1.51
N ASN A 191 -5.29 -19.21 -0.84
CA ASN A 191 -6.63 -19.09 -1.41
C ASN A 191 -7.20 -17.67 -1.19
N TYR A 192 -7.51 -16.97 -2.27
CA TYR A 192 -8.12 -15.64 -2.25
C TYR A 192 -9.57 -15.69 -2.73
N LYS A 193 -10.47 -14.93 -2.09
CA LYS A 193 -11.77 -14.59 -2.67
C LYS A 193 -11.53 -13.59 -3.81
N VAL A 194 -12.13 -13.85 -4.96
CA VAL A 194 -11.91 -13.02 -6.16
C VAL A 194 -13.15 -12.22 -6.48
N LEU A 195 -12.95 -10.92 -6.69
CA LEU A 195 -13.93 -9.99 -7.24
C LEU A 195 -13.51 -9.64 -8.66
N HIS A 196 -14.20 -10.23 -9.64
CA HIS A 196 -14.10 -9.80 -11.03
C HIS A 196 -14.88 -8.49 -11.19
N LEU A 197 -14.17 -7.45 -11.60
CA LEU A 197 -14.72 -6.11 -11.79
C LEU A 197 -15.13 -5.92 -13.24
N ALA A 198 -16.01 -4.97 -13.51
CA ALA A 198 -16.56 -4.76 -14.85
C ALA A 198 -15.68 -3.80 -15.67
N GLU A 199 -15.38 -2.63 -15.11
CA GLU A 199 -14.63 -1.57 -15.79
C GLU A 199 -13.11 -1.77 -15.70
N PRO A 200 -12.33 -1.49 -16.76
CA PRO A 200 -10.87 -1.67 -16.76
C PRO A 200 -10.14 -0.91 -15.66
N ILE A 201 -10.60 0.31 -15.36
CA ILE A 201 -9.97 1.19 -14.36
C ILE A 201 -10.29 0.78 -12.91
N ALA A 202 -11.30 -0.07 -12.72
CA ALA A 202 -11.84 -0.39 -11.40
C ALA A 202 -10.90 -1.23 -10.53
N ALA A 203 -9.92 -1.91 -11.13
CA ALA A 203 -8.93 -2.70 -10.40
C ALA A 203 -8.03 -1.86 -9.48
N SER A 204 -7.92 -0.56 -9.76
CA SER A 204 -7.21 0.39 -8.90
C SER A 204 -8.03 0.69 -7.65
N VAL A 205 -7.86 -0.14 -6.62
CA VAL A 205 -8.45 0.04 -5.29
C VAL A 205 -7.39 0.07 -4.19
N LEU A 206 -7.74 0.62 -3.03
CA LEU A 206 -6.94 0.53 -1.82
C LEU A 206 -7.79 -0.02 -0.68
N TYR A 207 -7.34 -1.10 -0.03
CA TYR A 207 -7.95 -1.56 1.21
C TYR A 207 -7.15 -1.03 2.40
N VAL A 208 -7.71 -0.06 3.12
CA VAL A 208 -7.03 0.68 4.20
C VAL A 208 -7.87 0.61 5.46
N ASN A 209 -7.29 0.07 6.54
CA ASN A 209 -7.88 0.05 7.89
C ASN A 209 -9.35 -0.43 7.95
N GLY A 210 -9.69 -1.47 7.17
CA GLY A 210 -11.03 -2.05 7.15
C GLY A 210 -11.99 -1.39 6.15
N CYS A 211 -11.53 -0.41 5.37
CA CYS A 211 -12.31 0.28 4.36
C CYS A 211 -11.74 0.05 2.96
N LEU A 212 -12.61 -0.21 1.98
CA LEU A 212 -12.24 -0.23 0.57
C LEU A 212 -12.42 1.17 -0.04
N MET A 213 -11.31 1.81 -0.39
CA MET A 213 -11.30 3.00 -1.22
C MET A 213 -11.32 2.58 -2.69
N HIS A 214 -12.27 3.11 -3.45
CA HIS A 214 -12.47 2.80 -4.86
C HIS A 214 -13.00 4.02 -5.62
N TYR A 215 -12.98 3.99 -6.95
CA TYR A 215 -13.58 5.07 -7.73
C TYR A 215 -15.11 5.14 -7.55
N ASP A 216 -15.69 6.32 -7.67
CA ASP A 216 -17.14 6.54 -7.53
C ASP A 216 -17.95 5.89 -8.67
N GLN A 217 -19.26 5.72 -8.45
CA GLN A 217 -20.23 5.22 -9.43
C GLN A 217 -20.26 6.04 -10.73
N THR A 218 -19.86 7.31 -10.72
CA THR A 218 -19.71 8.12 -11.95
C THR A 218 -18.64 7.56 -12.89
N MET A 219 -17.65 6.85 -12.34
CA MET A 219 -16.50 6.30 -13.06
C MET A 219 -16.62 4.79 -13.28
N ILE A 220 -17.18 4.06 -12.31
CA ILE A 220 -17.27 2.59 -12.31
C ILE A 220 -18.65 2.05 -11.86
N PRO A 221 -19.75 2.45 -12.52
CA PRO A 221 -21.11 2.17 -12.07
C PRO A 221 -21.42 0.68 -11.88
N GLU A 222 -20.97 -0.20 -12.77
CA GLU A 222 -21.23 -1.64 -12.68
C GLU A 222 -20.40 -2.27 -11.56
N THR A 223 -19.14 -1.88 -11.41
CA THR A 223 -18.31 -2.36 -10.30
C THR A 223 -18.81 -1.88 -8.94
N CYS A 224 -19.35 -0.66 -8.83
CA CYS A 224 -19.99 -0.21 -7.59
C CYS A 224 -21.12 -1.14 -7.15
N GLN A 225 -21.96 -1.62 -8.09
CA GLN A 225 -22.98 -2.63 -7.78
C GLN A 225 -22.36 -3.97 -7.32
N ILE A 226 -21.24 -4.37 -7.91
CA ILE A 226 -20.51 -5.58 -7.48
C ILE A 226 -20.03 -5.42 -6.04
N PHE A 227 -19.46 -4.26 -5.71
CA PHE A 227 -19.02 -3.97 -4.34
C PHE A 227 -20.20 -3.94 -3.37
N GLU A 228 -21.30 -3.27 -3.71
CA GLU A 228 -22.53 -3.24 -2.90
C GLU A 228 -23.03 -4.63 -2.53
N ASN A 229 -23.01 -5.55 -3.50
CA ASN A 229 -23.54 -6.90 -3.32
C ASN A 229 -22.57 -7.89 -2.67
N LYS A 230 -21.24 -7.72 -2.87
CA LYS A 230 -20.24 -8.74 -2.50
C LYS A 230 -19.31 -8.34 -1.35
N ILE A 231 -19.35 -7.07 -0.92
CA ILE A 231 -18.52 -6.52 0.15
C ILE A 231 -19.42 -6.05 1.30
N ASP A 232 -19.09 -6.51 2.50
CA ASP A 232 -19.81 -6.29 3.76
C ASP A 232 -19.09 -5.32 4.72
N TYR A 233 -17.92 -4.82 4.35
CA TYR A 233 -17.18 -3.80 5.09
C TYR A 233 -17.32 -2.41 4.45
N LEU A 234 -16.82 -1.40 5.17
CA LEU A 234 -16.93 0.01 4.76
C LEU A 234 -16.29 0.24 3.39
N ARG A 235 -16.89 1.14 2.63
CA ARG A 235 -16.43 1.56 1.31
C ARG A 235 -16.35 3.07 1.27
N TYR A 236 -15.36 3.59 0.57
CA TYR A 236 -15.16 5.02 0.38
C TYR A 236 -15.03 5.32 -1.12
N PRO A 237 -16.11 5.77 -1.79
CA PRO A 237 -16.04 6.14 -3.20
C PRO A 237 -15.29 7.46 -3.39
N LEU A 238 -14.53 7.56 -4.48
CA LEU A 238 -13.71 8.72 -4.83
C LEU A 238 -13.93 9.10 -6.30
N ASP A 239 -14.37 10.33 -6.53
CA ASP A 239 -14.49 10.91 -7.88
C ASP A 239 -13.19 11.63 -8.25
N LEU A 240 -12.33 10.95 -9.02
CA LEU A 240 -10.97 11.38 -9.41
C LEU A 240 -10.68 11.25 -10.92
N PRO A 241 -11.55 11.77 -11.81
CA PRO A 241 -11.40 11.59 -13.26
C PRO A 241 -10.14 12.24 -13.85
N VAL A 242 -9.69 13.39 -13.33
CA VAL A 242 -8.51 14.09 -13.84
C VAL A 242 -7.23 13.34 -13.47
N LEU A 243 -7.07 12.92 -12.21
CA LEU A 243 -5.92 12.13 -11.78
C LEU A 243 -5.85 10.80 -12.53
N GLN A 244 -6.98 10.10 -12.65
CA GLN A 244 -7.05 8.82 -13.35
C GLN A 244 -6.66 8.95 -14.83
N SER A 245 -7.16 9.97 -15.54
CA SER A 245 -6.84 10.19 -16.96
C SER A 245 -5.38 10.55 -17.21
N HIS A 246 -4.67 11.08 -16.20
CA HIS A 246 -3.23 11.36 -16.24
C HIS A 246 -2.37 10.16 -15.75
N GLY A 247 -2.99 8.99 -15.59
CA GLY A 247 -2.33 7.75 -15.19
C GLY A 247 -1.92 7.73 -13.71
N ALA A 248 -2.54 8.56 -12.87
CA ALA A 248 -2.33 8.59 -11.42
C ALA A 248 -3.44 7.80 -10.71
N SER A 249 -3.39 6.48 -10.86
CA SER A 249 -4.27 5.53 -10.19
C SER A 249 -4.13 5.61 -8.66
N LEU A 250 -5.14 5.20 -7.89
CA LEU A 250 -5.17 5.29 -6.41
C LEU A 250 -3.88 4.76 -5.75
N HIS A 251 -3.38 3.62 -6.21
CA HIS A 251 -2.18 2.99 -5.66
C HIS A 251 -0.87 3.75 -5.92
N LYS A 252 -0.87 4.73 -6.83
CA LYS A 252 0.28 5.58 -7.13
C LYS A 252 0.30 6.86 -6.29
N LEU A 253 -0.84 7.28 -5.74
CA LEU A 253 -0.99 8.57 -5.05
C LEU A 253 -0.41 8.60 -3.63
N ALA A 254 -0.12 7.44 -3.03
CA ALA A 254 0.40 7.37 -1.66
C ALA A 254 1.41 6.24 -1.46
N LEU A 255 2.42 6.51 -0.63
CA LEU A 255 3.24 5.47 0.02
C LEU A 255 2.64 5.14 1.38
N LEU A 256 2.03 3.97 1.48
CA LEU A 256 1.36 3.51 2.70
C LEU A 256 2.29 2.62 3.54
N SER A 257 2.51 3.02 4.79
CA SER A 257 3.28 2.23 5.76
C SER A 257 2.38 1.23 6.48
N VAL A 258 2.48 -0.04 6.11
CA VAL A 258 1.76 -1.15 6.75
C VAL A 258 2.53 -1.71 7.93
N VAL A 259 1.83 -1.89 9.04
CA VAL A 259 2.31 -2.58 10.25
C VAL A 259 1.49 -3.85 10.43
N ILE A 260 2.16 -4.95 10.73
CA ILE A 260 1.53 -6.27 10.86
C ILE A 260 1.45 -6.64 12.32
N PHE A 261 0.23 -6.78 12.81
CA PHE A 261 -0.03 -7.25 14.16
C PHE A 261 -0.24 -8.77 14.14
N PRO A 262 0.52 -9.53 14.95
CA PRO A 262 0.18 -10.92 15.19
C PRO A 262 -1.20 -10.95 15.86
N TYR A 263 -2.08 -11.83 15.37
CA TYR A 263 -3.37 -12.05 16.01
C TYR A 263 -3.11 -12.82 17.31
N LEU A 264 -3.39 -12.23 18.46
CA LEU A 264 -3.49 -12.99 19.70
C LEU A 264 -4.89 -13.60 19.71
N SER A 265 -5.01 -14.88 19.35
CA SER A 265 -6.26 -15.60 19.60
C SER A 265 -6.38 -15.83 21.11
N SER A 266 -7.17 -15.00 21.79
CA SER A 266 -7.65 -15.33 23.13
C SER A 266 -8.73 -16.41 23.01
N GLN A 267 -8.31 -17.66 22.78
CA GLN A 267 -9.20 -18.82 22.87
C GLN A 267 -9.35 -19.35 24.31
N THR A 268 -8.66 -18.77 25.26
CA THR A 268 -8.89 -18.96 26.69
C THR A 268 -8.67 -17.61 27.36
N GLY A 269 -9.40 -17.29 28.43
CA GLY A 269 -9.22 -16.07 29.25
C GLY A 269 -7.89 -16.02 29.99
N THR A 270 -6.81 -16.52 29.37
CA THR A 270 -5.47 -16.55 29.92
C THR A 270 -4.76 -15.30 29.43
N VAL A 271 -4.45 -14.39 30.36
CA VAL A 271 -3.55 -13.27 30.13
C VAL A 271 -2.21 -13.86 29.67
N VAL A 272 -1.85 -13.65 28.40
CA VAL A 272 -0.53 -14.02 27.89
C VAL A 272 0.40 -12.83 28.14
N PRO A 273 1.36 -12.91 29.09
CA PRO A 273 2.30 -11.84 29.31
C PRO A 273 3.20 -11.70 28.08
N ILE A 274 3.16 -10.53 27.44
CA ILE A 274 4.08 -10.21 26.34
C ILE A 274 5.24 -9.43 26.92
N THR A 275 6.42 -10.05 26.93
CA THR A 275 7.64 -9.39 27.35
C THR A 275 8.33 -8.80 26.13
N PHE A 276 8.43 -7.47 26.07
CA PHE A 276 9.20 -6.78 25.05
C PHE A 276 10.57 -6.39 25.61
N GLN A 277 11.64 -6.88 24.99
CA GLN A 277 13.01 -6.44 25.30
C GLN A 277 13.41 -5.30 24.36
N PHE A 278 13.60 -4.10 24.91
CA PHE A 278 14.05 -2.94 24.15
C PHE A 278 15.54 -2.73 24.34
N LYS A 279 16.29 -2.60 23.24
CA LYS A 279 17.74 -2.32 23.28
C LYS A 279 18.06 -0.82 23.32
N ARG A 280 17.09 0.05 23.00
CA ARG A 280 17.28 1.51 22.89
C ARG A 280 16.05 2.28 23.39
N PRO A 281 16.21 3.44 24.08
CA PRO A 281 15.11 4.25 24.61
C PRO A 281 14.10 4.74 23.55
N SER A 282 14.54 4.99 22.31
CA SER A 282 13.66 5.43 21.22
C SER A 282 12.61 4.38 20.83
N GLN A 283 12.85 3.10 21.10
CA GLN A 283 11.90 2.02 20.84
C GLN A 283 10.73 2.04 21.84
N LEU A 284 10.91 2.63 23.03
CA LEU A 284 9.86 2.75 24.04
C LEU A 284 8.74 3.70 23.61
N HIS A 285 9.08 4.80 22.92
CA HIS A 285 8.07 5.73 22.42
C HIS A 285 7.23 5.13 21.29
N THR A 286 7.86 4.40 20.38
CA THR A 286 7.16 3.64 19.33
C THR A 286 6.30 2.54 19.94
N PHE A 287 6.80 1.85 20.97
CA PHE A 287 6.04 0.84 21.70
C PHE A 287 4.80 1.43 22.40
N LEU A 288 4.94 2.55 23.11
CA LEU A 288 3.81 3.22 23.76
C LEU A 288 2.74 3.64 22.75
N ARG A 289 3.14 4.11 21.55
CA ARG A 289 2.21 4.40 20.45
C ARG A 289 1.51 3.14 19.92
N ILE A 290 2.23 2.03 19.80
CA ILE A 290 1.69 0.73 19.38
C ILE A 290 0.69 0.20 20.42
N CYS A 291 1.02 0.27 21.71
CA CYS A 291 0.11 -0.12 22.80
C CYS A 291 -1.15 0.75 22.82
N PHE A 292 -1.04 2.06 22.64
CA PHE A 292 -2.20 2.94 22.51
C PHE A 292 -3.08 2.57 21.30
N ALA A 293 -2.46 2.32 20.14
CA ALA A 293 -3.20 1.92 18.93
C ALA A 293 -3.89 0.56 19.09
N PHE A 294 -3.28 -0.37 19.82
CA PHE A 294 -3.88 -1.66 20.16
C PHE A 294 -5.03 -1.51 21.16
N PHE A 295 -4.88 -0.66 22.18
CA PHE A 295 -5.93 -0.39 23.18
C PHE A 295 -7.17 0.26 22.55
N SER A 296 -6.97 1.22 21.63
CA SER A 296 -8.06 1.83 20.85
C SER A 296 -8.77 0.82 19.93
N PHE A 297 -8.07 -0.20 19.43
CA PHE A 297 -8.64 -1.24 18.58
C PHE A 297 -9.48 -2.27 19.35
N VAL A 298 -9.13 -2.55 20.61
CA VAL A 298 -9.78 -3.60 21.42
C VAL A 298 -11.00 -3.09 22.22
N ASN A 299 -11.19 -1.78 22.35
CA ASN A 299 -12.37 -1.17 23.01
C ASN A 299 -13.64 -1.21 22.13
N ARG A 300 -14.07 -2.42 21.73
CA ARG A 300 -15.46 -2.71 21.35
C ARG A 300 -16.25 -3.10 22.62
N PRO A 301 -17.58 -2.85 22.68
CA PRO A 301 -18.37 -2.91 23.93
C PRO A 301 -18.45 -4.27 24.65
N ASN A 302 -17.74 -5.32 24.20
CA ASN A 302 -17.76 -6.67 24.80
C ASN A 302 -16.37 -7.32 25.00
N SER A 303 -15.27 -6.57 24.94
CA SER A 303 -13.92 -7.12 25.11
C SER A 303 -13.15 -6.45 26.25
N ILE A 304 -12.84 -7.21 27.31
CA ILE A 304 -11.87 -6.84 28.34
C ILE A 304 -10.51 -7.35 27.86
N ALA A 305 -9.56 -6.45 27.60
CA ALA A 305 -8.16 -6.81 27.38
C ALA A 305 -7.28 -6.06 28.39
N GLU A 306 -6.67 -6.82 29.30
CA GLU A 306 -5.62 -6.32 30.18
C GLU A 306 -4.26 -6.55 29.51
N ILE A 307 -3.50 -5.47 29.33
CA ILE A 307 -2.13 -5.53 28.79
C ILE A 307 -1.17 -5.29 29.95
N HIS A 308 -0.48 -6.34 30.39
CA HIS A 308 0.64 -6.22 31.30
C HIS A 308 1.93 -6.01 30.50
N ALA A 309 2.47 -4.79 30.51
CA ALA A 309 3.78 -4.48 29.98
C ALA A 309 4.81 -4.39 31.13
N GLN A 310 5.75 -5.34 31.20
CA GLN A 310 6.93 -5.20 32.03
C GLN A 310 8.09 -4.66 31.19
N VAL A 311 8.58 -3.48 31.55
CA VAL A 311 9.73 -2.83 30.90
C VAL A 311 10.97 -3.15 31.72
N PHE A 312 11.89 -3.94 31.16
CA PHE A 312 13.21 -4.17 31.76
C PHE A 312 14.23 -3.26 31.07
N PHE A 313 14.95 -2.47 31.87
CA PHE A 313 16.17 -1.80 31.43
C PHE A 313 17.35 -2.67 31.86
N SER A 314 18.07 -3.24 30.91
CA SER A 314 19.44 -3.71 31.17
C SER A 314 20.37 -2.51 31.01
N PHE A 315 20.95 -2.08 32.13
CA PHE A 315 22.08 -1.16 32.15
C PHE A 315 23.36 -1.90 31.74
#